data_AF-A0A932WXA2-F1
#
_entry.id   AF-A0A932WXA2-F1
#
_cell.length_a   1.000
_cell.length_b   1.000
_cell.length_c   1.000
_cell.angle_alpha   90.00
_cell.angle_beta   90.00
_cell.angle_gamma   90.00
#
_symmetry.space_group_name_H-M   'P 1'
#
loop_
_entity.id
_entity.type
_entity.pdbx_description
1 polymer ?
#
loop_
_entity_poly.entity_id
_entity_poly.type
_entity_poly.pdbx_seq_one_letter_code
_entity_poly.pdbx_strand_id
1 'polypeptide(L)'
;MDKSAAINGHPPALFILFFTEMWERFSFYGMKALLVLYLTAKIGNGGWEWTRSDALQLLGIYSGLVYLTPILGGVLADKFLGYRKAVI
;
A
#
# COMPACT_ATOMS: atom_id res chain seq x y z
N MET A 1 25.86 -11.79 16.81
CA MET A 1 24.41 -11.63 16.59
C MET A 1 23.79 -12.97 16.92
N ASP A 2 23.05 -13.02 18.02
CA ASP A 2 22.54 -14.26 18.61
C ASP A 2 21.71 -15.06 17.59
N LYS A 3 22.03 -16.35 17.43
CA LYS A 3 21.40 -17.31 16.51
C LYS A 3 20.11 -17.92 17.08
N SER A 4 19.56 -17.37 18.16
CA SER A 4 18.54 -18.04 18.98
C SER A 4 17.15 -17.45 18.80
N ALA A 5 16.54 -17.68 17.63
CA ALA A 5 15.09 -17.84 17.41
C ALA A 5 14.79 -17.88 15.90
N ALA A 6 15.47 -18.74 15.14
CA ALA A 6 15.07 -18.97 13.76
C ALA A 6 13.72 -19.70 13.74
N ILE A 7 12.70 -19.10 13.14
CA ILE A 7 11.41 -19.76 12.90
C ILE A 7 11.52 -20.40 11.52
N ASN A 8 11.36 -21.71 11.42
CA ASN A 8 11.49 -22.46 10.15
C ASN A 8 12.79 -22.15 9.36
N GLY A 9 13.89 -21.82 10.04
CA GLY A 9 15.18 -21.51 9.40
C GLY A 9 15.38 -20.05 8.97
N HIS A 10 14.42 -19.16 9.20
CA HIS A 10 14.51 -17.74 8.87
C HIS A 10 14.62 -16.83 10.11
N PRO A 11 15.24 -15.64 9.99
CA PRO A 11 15.26 -14.66 11.07
C PRO A 11 13.82 -14.30 11.52
N PRO A 12 13.56 -14.18 12.84
CA PRO A 12 12.21 -13.95 13.35
C PRO A 12 11.62 -12.60 12.90
N ALA A 13 12.47 -11.60 12.67
CA ALA A 13 12.06 -10.31 12.10
C ALA A 13 11.43 -10.44 10.70
N LEU A 14 11.80 -11.46 9.93
CA LEU A 14 11.22 -11.72 8.61
C LEU A 14 9.73 -12.06 8.71
N PHE A 15 9.32 -12.79 9.75
CA PHE A 15 7.90 -13.10 9.96
C PHE A 15 7.08 -11.84 10.23
N ILE A 16 7.61 -10.92 11.02
CA ILE A 16 6.95 -9.63 11.28
C ILE A 16 6.82 -8.86 9.96
N LEU A 17 7.91 -8.71 9.21
CA LEU A 17 7.90 -8.02 7.91
C LEU A 17 6.95 -8.68 6.92
N PHE A 18 6.88 -10.01 6.90
CA PHE A 18 5.97 -10.76 6.03
C PHE A 18 4.52 -10.40 6.33
N PHE A 19 4.10 -10.45 7.59
CA PHE A 19 2.72 -10.14 7.95
C PHE A 19 2.41 -8.65 7.76
N THR A 20 3.36 -7.75 8.05
CA THR A 20 3.22 -6.33 7.76
C THR A 20 3.00 -6.08 6.27
N GLU A 21 3.85 -6.63 5.41
CA GLU A 21 3.73 -6.49 3.95
C GLU A 21 2.45 -7.16 3.42
N MET A 22 2.11 -8.35 3.93
CA MET A 22 0.88 -9.04 3.54
C MET A 22 -0.37 -8.18 3.80
N TRP A 23 -0.43 -7.52 4.96
CA TRP A 23 -1.58 -6.69 5.32
C TRP A 23 -1.62 -5.35 4.58
N GLU A 24 -0.44 -4.77 4.32
CA GLU A 24 -0.32 -3.63 3.42
C GLU A 24 -0.87 -3.98 2.03
N ARG A 25 -0.41 -5.09 1.44
CA ARG A 25 -0.83 -5.50 0.09
C ARG A 25 -2.30 -5.89 0.03
N PHE A 26 -2.79 -6.59 1.04
CA PHE A 26 -4.21 -6.92 1.15
C PHE A 26 -5.08 -5.66 1.14
N SER A 27 -4.76 -4.66 1.97
CA SER A 27 -5.52 -3.41 2.02
C SER A 27 -5.39 -2.60 0.73
N PHE A 28 -4.20 -2.54 0.14
CA PHE A 28 -3.93 -1.83 -1.11
C PHE A 28 -4.71 -2.40 -2.29
N TYR A 29 -4.63 -3.71 -2.53
CA TYR A 29 -5.36 -4.36 -3.62
C TYR A 29 -6.87 -4.42 -3.35
N GLY A 30 -7.29 -4.57 -2.09
CA GLY A 30 -8.69 -4.52 -1.70
C GLY A 30 -9.32 -3.16 -2.02
N MET A 31 -8.66 -2.07 -1.63
CA MET A 31 -9.09 -0.72 -1.99
C MET A 31 -9.13 -0.56 -3.52
N LYS A 32 -8.06 -0.94 -4.23
CA LYS A 32 -7.98 -0.79 -5.69
C LYS A 32 -9.09 -1.55 -6.44
N ALA A 33 -9.45 -2.74 -5.97
CA ALA A 33 -10.50 -3.56 -6.57
C ALA A 33 -11.89 -2.92 -6.40
N LEU A 34 -12.16 -2.30 -5.24
CA LEU A 34 -13.46 -1.73 -4.91
C LEU A 34 -13.60 -0.27 -5.35
N LEU A 35 -12.52 0.48 -5.52
CA LEU A 35 -12.53 1.92 -5.75
C LEU A 35 -13.37 2.34 -6.96
N VAL A 36 -13.15 1.70 -8.12
CA VAL A 36 -13.91 2.02 -9.35
C VAL A 36 -15.37 1.62 -9.23
N LEU A 37 -15.65 0.47 -8.58
CA LEU A 37 -17.03 0.03 -8.33
C LEU A 37 -17.76 1.04 -7.43
N TYR A 38 -17.10 1.53 -6.39
CA TYR A 38 -17.63 2.54 -5.48
C TYR A 38 -17.90 3.88 -6.19
N LEU A 39 -16.93 4.37 -6.96
CA LEU A 39 -17.05 5.66 -7.63
C LEU A 39 -18.14 5.67 -8.71
N THR A 40 -18.30 4.55 -9.42
CA THR A 40 -19.32 4.42 -10.49
C THR A 40 -20.70 4.00 -9.97
N ALA A 41 -20.81 3.56 -8.71
CA ALA A 41 -22.08 3.18 -8.10
C ALA A 41 -23.01 4.38 -7.90
N LYS A 42 -24.32 4.10 -7.88
CA LYS A 42 -25.37 5.12 -7.70
C LYS A 42 -25.29 5.78 -6.31
N ILE A 43 -25.62 7.06 -6.22
CA ILE A 43 -25.62 7.86 -4.98
C ILE A 43 -26.63 7.26 -4.01
N GLY A 44 -27.79 6.80 -4.52
CA GLY A 44 -28.80 6.10 -3.71
C GLY A 44 -28.30 4.81 -3.05
N ASN A 45 -27.21 4.23 -3.55
CA ASN A 45 -26.57 3.04 -2.98
C ASN A 45 -25.27 3.37 -2.22
N GLY A 46 -25.04 4.66 -1.90
CA GLY A 46 -23.84 5.13 -1.19
C GLY A 46 -22.60 5.33 -2.06
N GLY A 47 -22.73 5.26 -3.40
CA GLY A 47 -21.66 5.55 -4.37
C GLY A 47 -21.58 7.02 -4.77
N TRP A 48 -20.74 7.32 -5.77
CA TRP A 48 -20.47 8.71 -6.21
C TRP A 48 -21.03 9.09 -7.59
N GLU A 49 -21.63 8.17 -8.32
CA GLU A 49 -22.19 8.40 -9.67
C GLU A 49 -21.21 8.98 -10.69
N TRP A 50 -19.92 8.72 -10.53
CA TRP A 50 -18.93 9.15 -11.52
C TRP A 50 -19.06 8.38 -12.83
N THR A 51 -18.62 9.02 -13.92
CA THR A 51 -18.43 8.29 -15.16
C THR A 51 -17.29 7.29 -14.99
N ARG A 52 -17.38 6.15 -15.69
CA ARG A 52 -16.31 5.14 -15.66
C ARG A 52 -14.97 5.71 -16.15
N SER A 53 -15.00 6.66 -17.08
CA SER A 53 -13.78 7.31 -17.59
C SER A 53 -13.07 8.09 -16.49
N ASP A 54 -13.80 8.92 -15.75
CA ASP A 54 -13.22 9.75 -14.68
C ASP A 54 -12.67 8.89 -13.54
N ALA A 55 -13.41 7.85 -13.14
CA ALA A 55 -12.96 6.91 -12.12
C ALA A 55 -11.66 6.17 -12.52
N LEU A 56 -11.52 5.79 -13.79
CA LEU A 56 -10.31 5.15 -14.31
C LEU A 56 -9.14 6.15 -14.45
N GLN A 57 -9.41 7.40 -14.84
CA GLN A 57 -8.38 8.44 -14.85
C GLN A 57 -7.83 8.71 -13.45
N LEU A 58 -8.70 8.83 -12.45
CA LEU A 58 -8.27 8.96 -11.05
C LEU A 58 -7.42 7.78 -10.62
N LEU A 59 -7.85 6.55 -10.92
CA LEU A 59 -7.08 5.35 -10.58
C LEU A 59 -5.70 5.32 -11.26
N GLY A 60 -5.62 5.80 -12.51
CA GLY A 60 -4.37 5.93 -13.26
C GLY A 60 -3.40 6.91 -12.61
N ILE A 61 -3.87 8.13 -12.29
CA ILE A 61 -3.07 9.16 -11.61
C ILE A 61 -2.63 8.66 -10.24
N TYR A 62 -3.56 8.08 -9.46
CA TYR A 62 -3.25 7.49 -8.15
C TYR A 62 -2.16 6.43 -8.27
N SER A 63 -2.28 5.49 -9.22
CA SER A 63 -1.27 4.44 -9.42
C SER A 63 0.08 5.03 -9.81
N GLY A 64 0.11 6.03 -10.70
CA GLY A 64 1.34 6.72 -11.08
C GLY A 64 2.02 7.40 -9.89
N LEU A 65 1.25 8.07 -9.03
CA LEU A 65 1.78 8.70 -7.81
C LEU A 65 2.31 7.67 -6.83
N VAL A 66 1.63 6.54 -6.61
CA VAL A 66 2.11 5.45 -5.74
C VAL A 66 3.45 4.89 -6.20
N TYR A 67 3.75 4.89 -7.50
CA TYR A 67 5.06 4.50 -8.02
C TYR A 67 6.09 5.63 -8.02
N LEU A 68 5.66 6.90 -7.96
CA LEU A 68 6.54 8.07 -7.95
C LEU A 68 7.01 8.45 -6.55
N THR A 69 6.11 8.44 -5.57
CA THR A 69 6.38 8.84 -4.19
C THR A 69 7.47 8.04 -3.46
N PRO A 70 7.77 6.75 -3.78
CA PRO A 70 8.87 6.02 -3.18
C PRO A 70 10.23 6.68 -3.40
N ILE A 71 10.41 7.46 -4.49
CA ILE A 71 11.65 8.23 -4.71
C ILE A 71 11.83 9.25 -3.58
N LEU A 72 10.77 9.99 -3.24
CA LEU A 72 10.78 10.94 -2.14
C LEU A 72 10.90 10.23 -0.79
N GLY A 73 10.18 9.13 -0.61
CA GLY A 73 10.22 8.31 0.60
C GLY A 73 11.62 7.74 0.89
N GLY A 74 12.32 7.26 -0.14
CA GLY A 74 13.69 6.76 -0.04
C GLY A 74 14.66 7.85 0.39
N VAL A 75 14.60 9.04 -0.23
CA VAL A 75 15.43 10.18 0.18
C VAL A 75 15.18 10.58 1.63
N LEU A 76 13.92 10.57 2.07
CA LEU A 76 13.55 10.86 3.46
C LEU A 76 14.04 9.79 4.44
N ALA A 77 13.93 8.52 4.07
CA ALA A 77 14.42 7.39 4.86
C ALA A 77 15.95 7.45 5.01
N ASP A 78 16.67 7.74 3.94
CA ASP A 78 18.14 7.76 3.91
C ASP A 78 18.73 8.93 4.70
N LYS A 79 18.11 10.12 4.62
CA LYS A 79 18.70 11.36 5.15
C LYS A 79 18.17 11.80 6.51
N PHE A 80 16.94 11.44 6.86
CA PHE A 80 16.27 12.06 8.02
C PHE A 80 15.63 11.06 8.99
N LEU A 81 14.92 10.05 8.50
CA LEU A 81 14.04 9.23 9.34
C LEU A 81 14.65 7.88 9.74
N GLY A 82 15.46 7.29 8.86
CA GLY A 82 15.87 5.89 8.95
C GLY A 82 14.75 4.93 8.51
N TYR A 83 15.13 3.77 7.96
CA TYR A 83 14.20 2.83 7.31
C TYR A 83 13.07 2.33 8.21
N ARG A 84 13.33 2.07 9.50
CA ARG A 84 12.30 1.57 10.42
C ARG A 84 11.16 2.59 10.63
N LYS A 85 11.48 3.88 10.73
CA LYS A 85 10.46 4.94 10.90
C LYS A 85 9.79 5.35 9.60
N ALA A 86 10.40 5.03 8.45
CA ALA A 86 9.81 5.27 7.15
C ALA A 86 8.79 4.20 6.74
N VAL A 87 8.88 3.00 7.33
CA VAL A 87 7.98 1.85 7.08
C VAL A 87 6.80 1.81 8.06
N ILE A 88 6.98 2.30 9.29
CA ILE A 88 5.93 2.39 10.34
C ILE A 88 5.12 3.67 10.15
#